data_AF-A0A1C6VNB3-F1
#
_entry.id   AF-A0A1C6VNB3-F1
#
_cell.length_a   1.000
_cell.length_b   1.000
_cell.length_c   1.000
_cell.angle_alpha   90.00
_cell.angle_beta   90.00
_cell.angle_gamma   90.00
#
_symmetry.space_group_name_H-M   'P 1'
#
loop_
_entity.id
_entity.type
_entity.pdbx_description
1 polymer ?
#
loop_
_entity_poly.entity_id
_entity_poly.type
_entity_poly.pdbx_seq_one_letter_code
_entity_poly.pdbx_strand_id
1 'polypeptide(L)'
;MTPTEPGTPPPRAAATSPPTGPGAAGHPGQGIRNASSIRARAARVSARAEWERLVVRGGLRAELGLRDEDFGQRHFIVAAPDGVLIDVITPVPPSADWADRYVEA
;
A
#
# COMPACT_ATOMS: atom_id res chain seq x y z
N MET A 1 31.26 42.39 33.26
CA MET A 1 31.50 41.06 32.67
C MET A 1 30.21 40.64 31.98
N THR A 2 30.28 40.40 30.69
CA THR A 2 29.19 40.22 29.71
C THR A 2 28.18 39.14 30.09
N PRO A 3 26.85 39.36 29.97
CA PRO A 3 25.92 38.27 29.82
C PRO A 3 25.91 37.80 28.36
N THR A 4 26.28 36.54 28.15
CA THR A 4 26.17 35.81 26.89
C THR A 4 24.69 35.58 26.56
N GLU A 5 24.18 36.19 25.50
CA GLU A 5 22.89 35.79 24.92
C GLU A 5 23.03 34.45 24.18
N PRO A 6 22.15 33.46 24.41
CA PRO A 6 22.06 32.30 23.54
C PRO A 6 21.30 32.68 22.26
N GLY A 7 21.99 32.52 21.13
CA GLY A 7 21.56 32.90 19.80
C GLY A 7 20.22 32.29 19.35
N THR A 8 19.51 33.10 18.56
CA THR A 8 18.30 32.76 17.80
C THR A 8 18.48 31.46 17.00
N PRO A 9 17.57 30.46 17.10
CA PRO A 9 17.61 29.31 16.20
C PRO A 9 17.24 29.72 14.75
N PRO A 10 17.83 29.11 13.72
CA PRO A 10 17.51 29.44 12.33
C PRO A 10 16.06 29.05 11.97
N PRO A 11 15.43 29.75 11.01
CA PRO A 11 14.04 29.50 10.65
C PRO A 11 13.84 28.13 10.01
N ARG A 12 12.76 27.46 10.43
CA ARG A 12 12.32 26.14 9.96
C ARG A 12 12.03 26.16 8.46
N ALA A 13 12.69 25.29 7.71
CA ALA A 13 12.45 25.08 6.29
C ALA A 13 10.94 24.82 6.04
N ALA A 14 10.36 25.59 5.12
CA ALA A 14 9.02 25.39 4.62
C ALA A 14 8.93 23.99 4.01
N ALA A 15 8.00 23.17 4.52
CA ALA A 15 7.62 21.93 3.86
C ALA A 15 6.89 22.31 2.57
N THR A 16 7.58 22.19 1.44
CA THR A 16 6.98 22.29 0.12
C THR A 16 5.98 21.14 -0.03
N SER A 17 4.68 21.45 -0.06
CA SER A 17 3.66 20.50 -0.52
C SER A 17 3.95 20.12 -1.98
N PRO A 18 3.83 18.85 -2.38
CA PRO A 18 3.94 18.49 -3.79
C PRO A 18 2.75 19.04 -4.59
N PRO A 19 2.95 19.42 -5.86
CA PRO A 19 1.88 19.93 -6.70
C PRO A 19 0.86 18.84 -7.03
N THR A 20 -0.41 19.16 -6.81
CA THR A 20 -1.57 18.45 -7.36
C THR A 20 -1.47 18.40 -8.89
N GLY A 21 -1.22 17.21 -9.45
CA GLY A 21 -1.29 16.97 -10.89
C GLY A 21 -2.74 17.09 -11.42
N PRO A 22 -2.93 17.45 -12.70
CA PRO A 22 -4.25 17.72 -13.23
C PRO A 22 -4.98 16.43 -13.63
N GLY A 23 -6.23 16.32 -13.18
CA GLY A 23 -7.31 15.69 -13.95
C GLY A 23 -7.25 14.18 -14.16
N ALA A 24 -7.38 13.40 -13.10
CA ALA A 24 -8.04 12.10 -13.24
C ALA A 24 -9.54 12.37 -13.37
N ALA A 25 -10.05 12.36 -14.60
CA ALA A 25 -11.49 12.28 -14.84
C ALA A 25 -12.02 11.05 -14.08
N GLY A 26 -12.72 11.31 -12.98
CA GLY A 26 -13.40 10.27 -12.22
C GLY A 26 -14.49 9.68 -13.10
N HIS A 27 -14.21 8.53 -13.71
CA HIS A 27 -15.29 7.68 -14.20
C HIS A 27 -16.17 7.31 -13.01
N PRO A 28 -17.51 7.38 -13.13
CA PRO A 28 -18.40 7.00 -12.05
C PRO A 28 -18.03 5.59 -11.63
N GLY A 29 -17.65 5.46 -10.35
CA GLY A 29 -17.21 4.19 -9.80
C GLY A 29 -18.23 3.12 -10.16
N GLN A 30 -17.83 2.19 -11.03
CA GLN A 30 -18.57 0.97 -11.24
C GLN A 30 -18.51 0.21 -9.93
N GLY A 31 -19.48 0.47 -9.05
CA GLY A 31 -19.66 -0.29 -7.82
C GLY A 31 -19.79 -1.75 -8.22
N ILE A 32 -18.86 -2.59 -7.78
CA ILE A 32 -18.90 -4.02 -8.04
C ILE A 32 -20.08 -4.57 -7.24
N ARG A 33 -21.23 -4.71 -7.91
CA ARG A 33 -22.49 -5.08 -7.26
C ARG A 33 -22.49 -6.53 -6.76
N ASN A 34 -21.63 -7.39 -7.32
CA ASN A 34 -21.47 -8.81 -6.96
C ASN A 34 -19.98 -9.22 -7.07
N ALA A 35 -19.18 -9.00 -6.03
CA ALA A 35 -17.73 -9.31 -6.08
C ALA A 35 -17.44 -10.74 -5.57
N SER A 36 -16.98 -11.62 -6.45
CA SER A 36 -16.37 -12.90 -6.07
C SER A 36 -14.86 -12.71 -5.99
N SER A 37 -14.21 -13.16 -4.91
CA SER A 37 -12.76 -13.01 -4.74
C SER A 37 -12.01 -14.34 -4.87
N ILE A 38 -10.90 -14.32 -5.60
CA ILE A 38 -9.92 -15.41 -5.67
C ILE A 38 -8.67 -14.92 -4.95
N ARG A 39 -8.26 -15.67 -3.91
CA ARG A 39 -7.00 -15.43 -3.20
C ARG A 39 -5.89 -16.28 -3.79
N ALA A 40 -4.90 -15.63 -4.37
CA ALA A 40 -3.70 -16.28 -4.89
C ALA A 40 -2.52 -16.03 -3.94
N ARG A 41 -1.94 -17.11 -3.40
CA ARG A 41 -0.69 -17.02 -2.65
C ARG A 41 0.49 -17.14 -3.60
N ALA A 42 1.30 -16.09 -3.67
CA ALA A 42 2.47 -16.06 -4.52
C ALA A 42 3.71 -16.45 -3.69
N ALA A 43 4.19 -17.69 -3.87
CA ALA A 43 5.39 -18.21 -3.18
C ALA A 43 6.67 -18.02 -4.00
N ARG A 44 6.56 -18.01 -5.34
CA ARG A 44 7.71 -17.90 -6.27
C ARG A 44 8.00 -16.46 -6.71
N VAL A 45 6.97 -15.62 -6.74
CA VAL A 45 7.05 -14.20 -7.11
C VAL A 45 6.35 -13.40 -6.00
N SER A 46 6.87 -12.24 -5.62
CA SER A 46 6.30 -11.45 -4.52
C SER A 46 5.16 -10.55 -4.98
N ALA A 47 4.27 -10.20 -4.06
CA ALA A 47 3.19 -9.23 -4.28
C ALA A 47 3.73 -7.87 -4.76
N ARG A 48 4.95 -7.49 -4.34
CA ARG A 48 5.60 -6.26 -4.84
C ARG A 48 6.01 -6.39 -6.31
N ALA A 49 6.50 -7.55 -6.75
CA ALA A 49 6.86 -7.77 -8.14
C ALA A 49 5.62 -7.80 -9.05
N GLU A 50 4.52 -8.42 -8.60
CA GLU A 50 3.26 -8.38 -9.35
C GLU A 50 2.60 -7.00 -9.32
N TRP A 51 2.72 -6.24 -8.24
CA TRP A 51 2.27 -4.83 -8.19
C TRP A 51 2.97 -3.99 -9.27
N GLU A 52 4.30 -4.11 -9.37
CA GLU A 52 5.07 -3.43 -10.40
C GLU A 52 4.63 -3.82 -11.81
N ARG A 53 4.39 -5.12 -12.04
CA ARG A 53 3.99 -5.64 -13.35
C ARG A 53 2.58 -5.22 -13.74
N LEU A 54 1.63 -5.35 -12.83
CA LEU A 54 0.20 -5.26 -13.11
C LEU A 54 -0.33 -3.84 -12.96
N VAL A 55 0.08 -3.14 -11.91
CA VAL A 55 -0.44 -1.81 -11.57
C VAL A 55 0.44 -0.72 -12.15
N VAL A 56 1.74 -0.73 -11.84
CA VAL A 56 2.66 0.35 -12.26
C VAL A 56 2.91 0.31 -13.77
N ARG A 57 3.34 -0.85 -14.29
CA ARG A 57 3.65 -1.03 -15.72
C ARG A 57 2.43 -1.40 -16.55
N GLY A 58 1.51 -2.16 -15.97
CA GLY A 58 0.33 -2.68 -16.65
C GLY A 58 -0.88 -1.73 -16.64
N GLY A 59 -0.88 -0.72 -15.77
CA GLY A 59 -1.95 0.28 -15.68
C GLY A 59 -3.27 -0.25 -15.10
N LEU A 60 -3.29 -1.44 -14.48
CA LEU A 60 -4.50 -1.94 -13.81
C LEU A 60 -4.82 -1.07 -12.60
N ARG A 61 -6.10 -0.74 -12.44
CA ARG A 61 -6.60 -0.07 -11.24
C ARG A 61 -6.63 -1.06 -10.08
N ALA A 62 -5.92 -0.74 -9.01
CA ALA A 62 -6.03 -1.45 -7.76
C ALA A 62 -7.31 -1.01 -7.02
N GLU A 63 -8.11 -1.97 -6.59
CA GLU A 63 -9.21 -1.74 -5.65
C GLU A 63 -8.68 -1.63 -4.22
N LEU A 64 -7.55 -2.31 -3.94
CA LEU A 64 -6.77 -2.13 -2.72
C LEU A 64 -5.29 -2.00 -3.07
N GLY A 65 -4.67 -0.91 -2.61
CA GLY A 65 -3.24 -0.67 -2.80
C GLY A 65 -2.35 -1.67 -2.06
N LEU A 66 -1.10 -1.82 -2.52
CA LEU A 66 -0.10 -2.66 -1.88
C LEU A 66 0.19 -2.21 -0.44
N ARG A 67 0.00 -3.11 0.51
CA ARG A 67 0.25 -2.86 1.94
C ARG A 67 0.69 -4.12 2.68
N ASP A 68 1.28 -3.89 3.85
CA ASP A 68 1.69 -4.91 4.80
C ASP A 68 0.69 -4.93 5.95
N GLU A 69 0.20 -6.11 6.28
CA GLU A 69 -0.73 -6.37 7.36
C GLU A 69 0.03 -6.93 8.58
N ASP A 70 -0.34 -6.45 9.76
CA ASP A 70 0.35 -6.74 11.02
C ASP A 70 0.42 -8.24 11.37
N PHE A 71 -0.51 -9.04 10.85
CA PHE A 71 -0.56 -10.50 11.00
C PHE A 71 0.34 -11.27 10.01
N GLY A 72 1.23 -10.58 9.29
CA GLY A 72 2.27 -11.23 8.48
C GLY A 72 1.87 -11.49 7.03
N GLN A 73 1.11 -10.58 6.41
CA GLN A 73 0.75 -10.69 5.00
C GLN A 73 0.95 -9.37 4.26
N ARG A 74 1.61 -9.41 3.12
CA ARG A 74 1.65 -8.31 2.16
C ARG A 74 0.70 -8.62 1.02
N HIS A 75 -0.21 -7.70 0.71
CA HIS A 75 -1.14 -7.92 -0.39
C HIS A 75 -1.66 -6.66 -1.06
N PHE A 76 -2.29 -6.86 -2.22
CA PHE A 76 -3.05 -5.86 -2.97
C PHE A 76 -4.19 -6.56 -3.72
N ILE A 77 -5.22 -5.80 -4.09
CA ILE A 77 -6.37 -6.33 -4.82
C ILE A 77 -6.56 -5.56 -6.12
N VAL A 78 -6.71 -6.29 -7.22
CA VAL A 78 -7.13 -5.76 -8.53
C VAL A 78 -8.43 -6.40 -8.97
N ALA A 79 -9.22 -5.69 -9.75
CA ALA A 79 -10.39 -6.24 -10.40
C ALA A 79 -10.02 -6.79 -11.79
N ALA A 80 -10.43 -8.02 -12.07
CA ALA A 80 -10.45 -8.55 -13.43
C ALA A 80 -11.61 -7.93 -14.23
N PRO A 81 -11.56 -7.94 -15.58
CA PRO A 81 -12.59 -7.32 -16.43
C PRO A 81 -14.01 -7.87 -16.25
N ASP A 82 -14.14 -9.10 -15.76
CA ASP A 82 -15.41 -9.78 -15.47
C ASP A 82 -15.97 -9.45 -14.06
N GLY A 83 -15.27 -8.61 -13.29
CA GLY A 83 -15.65 -8.20 -11.95
C GLY A 83 -15.15 -9.14 -10.84
N VAL A 84 -14.31 -10.12 -11.16
CA VAL A 84 -13.66 -10.97 -10.14
C VAL A 84 -12.53 -10.19 -9.45
N LEU A 85 -12.48 -10.23 -8.13
CA LEU A 85 -11.39 -9.64 -7.35
C LEU A 85 -10.24 -10.63 -7.21
N ILE A 86 -9.05 -10.23 -7.61
CA ILE A 86 -7.83 -11.00 -7.47
C ILE A 86 -7.01 -10.39 -6.34
N ASP A 87 -6.84 -11.15 -5.26
CA ASP A 87 -6.01 -10.78 -4.12
C ASP A 87 -4.65 -11.49 -4.22
N VAL A 88 -3.60 -10.70 -4.39
CA VAL A 88 -2.21 -11.20 -4.55
C VAL A 88 -1.49 -11.07 -3.22
N ILE A 89 -1.22 -12.21 -2.58
CA ILE A 89 -0.70 -12.25 -1.21
C ILE A 89 0.71 -12.87 -1.17
N THR A 90 1.62 -12.23 -0.44
CA THR A 90 2.92 -12.78 -0.05
C THR A 90 3.07 -12.75 1.47
N PRO A 91 3.38 -13.89 2.12
CA PRO A 91 3.65 -13.88 3.56
C PRO A 91 4.87 -13.02 3.88
N VAL A 92 4.78 -12.26 4.96
CA VAL A 92 5.87 -11.46 5.54
C VAL A 92 5.95 -11.76 7.04
N PRO A 93 7.06 -11.47 7.74
CA PRO A 93 7.09 -11.62 9.19
C PRO A 93 5.95 -10.82 9.83
N PRO A 94 5.21 -11.39 10.81
CA PRO A 94 4.21 -10.64 11.55
C PRO A 94 4.88 -9.54 12.37
N SER A 95 4.12 -8.50 12.69
CA SER A 95 4.52 -7.50 13.67
C SER A 95 4.74 -8.15 15.05
N ALA A 96 5.50 -7.47 15.92
CA ALA A 96 5.82 -7.98 17.26
C ALA A 96 4.55 -8.31 18.07
N ASP A 97 3.50 -7.50 17.94
CA ASP A 97 2.22 -7.67 18.64
C ASP A 97 1.43 -8.91 18.19
N TRP A 98 1.79 -9.49 17.03
CA TRP A 98 1.16 -10.68 16.46
C TRP A 98 2.07 -11.91 16.47
N ALA A 99 3.35 -11.76 16.79
CA ALA A 99 4.32 -12.85 16.82
C ALA A 99 3.93 -13.94 17.83
N ASP A 100 3.38 -13.54 18.98
CA ASP A 100 2.96 -14.47 20.05
C ASP A 100 1.76 -15.34 19.66
N ARG A 101 1.02 -14.99 18.61
CA ARG A 101 -0.13 -15.77 18.12
C ARG A 101 0.23 -16.89 17.14
N TYR A 102 1.49 -17.00 16.76
CA TYR A 102 2.01 -18.05 15.87
C TYR A 102 2.90 -19.08 16.61
N VAL A 103 3.04 -18.96 17.94
CA VAL A 103 3.77 -19.93 18.77
C VAL A 103 2.87 -21.16 19.03
N GLU A 104 3.11 -22.18 18.20
CA GLU A 104 2.73 -23.61 18.29
C GLU A 104 1.34 -24.11 17.82
N ALA A 105 1.43 -25.02 16.82
CA ALA A 105 0.93 -26.39 16.93
C ALA A 105 2.09 -27.36 16.64
#